data_AF-A0AAU3PST4-F1
#
_entry.id   AF-A0AAU3PST4-F1
#
_cell.length_a   1.000
_cell.length_b   1.000
_cell.length_c   1.000
_cell.angle_alpha   90.00
_cell.angle_beta   90.00
_cell.angle_gamma   90.00
#
_symmetry.space_group_name_H-M   'P 1'
#
loop_
_entity.id
_entity.type
_entity.pdbx_description
1 polymer ?
#
loop_
_entity_poly.entity_id
_entity_poly.type
_entity_poly.pdbx_seq_one_letter_code
_entity_poly.pdbx_strand_id
1 'polypeptide(L)'
;MSEKSPARLRLETPLETRFRIDWDAEALARSSERVARFLGTGRYLAMQTVVVIVWILINIFVVALRWDPYPFILLNLAFSTQAAYAAPLILLAQNRQDNRDRVALEEDRSRATQTKADTEFLARELAALRIAVGEVATRDYLRRELEEMKEVLDRIDAAASPDRAHDINKTSKARRKKTSGQKQGGDPIPPQPTDP
;
A
#
# COMPACT_ATOMS: atom_id res chain seq x y z
N MET A 1 -54.22 -13.67 -30.27
CA MET A 1 -53.21 -12.59 -30.14
C MET A 1 -53.82 -11.49 -29.29
N SER A 2 -53.62 -11.53 -27.98
CA SER A 2 -53.76 -10.36 -27.08
C SER A 2 -53.24 -10.76 -25.69
N GLU A 3 -52.33 -9.93 -25.19
CA GLU A 3 -51.49 -10.10 -24.01
C GLU A 3 -52.23 -10.39 -22.70
N LYS A 4 -51.60 -11.21 -21.85
CA LYS A 4 -51.55 -10.97 -20.40
C LYS A 4 -50.13 -11.18 -19.91
N SER A 5 -49.40 -10.07 -19.83
CA SER A 5 -48.06 -9.93 -19.26
C SER A 5 -48.04 -10.21 -17.75
N PRO A 6 -46.86 -10.50 -17.17
CA PRO A 6 -46.67 -11.34 -16.00
C PRO A 6 -46.97 -10.63 -14.67
N ALA A 7 -47.62 -11.37 -13.76
CA ALA A 7 -47.76 -10.98 -12.37
C ALA A 7 -46.38 -10.99 -11.70
N ARG A 8 -45.78 -9.80 -11.61
CA ARG A 8 -44.58 -9.53 -10.83
C ARG A 8 -44.86 -9.88 -9.37
N LEU A 9 -44.25 -10.97 -8.90
CA LEU A 9 -44.20 -11.33 -7.49
C LEU A 9 -43.50 -10.19 -6.76
N ARG A 10 -44.28 -9.37 -6.04
CA ARG A 10 -43.78 -8.24 -5.28
C ARG A 10 -42.94 -8.80 -4.13
N LEU A 11 -41.67 -8.38 -4.09
CA LEU A 11 -40.83 -8.57 -2.91
C LEU A 11 -41.53 -7.91 -1.71
N GLU A 12 -41.96 -8.74 -0.77
CA GLU A 12 -42.27 -8.30 0.58
C GLU A 12 -40.99 -7.76 1.18
N THR A 13 -40.90 -6.43 1.25
CA THR A 13 -39.83 -5.76 1.97
C THR A 13 -40.37 -5.54 3.38
N PRO A 14 -39.91 -6.28 4.40
CA PRO A 14 -40.32 -5.97 5.76
C PRO A 14 -39.78 -4.58 6.10
N LEU A 15 -40.69 -3.62 6.33
CA LEU A 15 -40.33 -2.37 6.99
C LEU A 15 -39.95 -2.70 8.43
N GLU A 16 -38.67 -2.95 8.67
CA GLU A 16 -38.10 -2.89 10.01
C GLU A 16 -38.17 -1.43 10.49
N THR A 17 -39.15 -1.14 11.32
CA THR A 17 -39.21 0.09 12.12
C THR A 17 -38.08 0.05 13.14
N ARG A 18 -36.87 0.40 12.69
CA ARG A 18 -35.70 0.53 13.54
C ARG A 18 -35.92 1.75 14.45
N PHE A 19 -36.38 1.51 15.67
CA PHE A 19 -36.31 2.49 16.76
C PHE A 19 -34.84 2.82 17.02
N ARG A 20 -34.31 3.76 16.25
CA ARG A 20 -32.98 4.33 16.48
C ARG A 20 -33.15 5.37 17.57
N ILE A 21 -32.78 4.99 18.78
CA ILE A 21 -32.52 5.98 19.82
C ILE A 21 -31.24 6.69 19.38
N ASP A 22 -31.37 7.80 18.66
CA ASP A 22 -30.28 8.73 18.36
C ASP A 22 -29.90 9.45 19.66
N TRP A 23 -29.30 8.71 20.58
CA TRP A 23 -28.43 9.33 21.57
C TRP A 23 -27.34 10.07 20.81
N ASP A 24 -27.04 11.32 21.18
CA ASP A 24 -26.06 12.20 20.50
C ASP A 24 -24.68 11.54 20.35
N ALA A 25 -24.52 10.68 19.35
CA ALA A 25 -23.30 9.95 19.03
C ALA A 25 -22.16 10.92 18.71
N GLU A 26 -22.52 12.10 18.21
CA GLU A 26 -21.64 13.22 17.88
C GLU A 26 -21.14 13.97 19.13
N ALA A 27 -22.01 14.18 20.13
CA ALA A 27 -21.60 14.77 21.42
C ALA A 27 -20.70 13.81 22.19
N LEU A 28 -21.06 12.52 22.18
CA LEU A 28 -20.25 11.44 22.73
C LEU A 28 -18.96 11.22 21.93
N ALA A 29 -18.92 11.53 20.63
CA ALA A 29 -17.70 11.42 19.82
C ALA A 29 -16.65 12.44 20.22
N ARG A 30 -17.07 13.70 20.36
CA ARG A 30 -16.17 14.79 20.75
C ARG A 30 -15.70 14.65 22.20
N SER A 31 -16.56 14.14 23.10
CA SER A 31 -16.15 13.87 24.49
C SER A 31 -15.27 12.62 24.58
N SER A 32 -15.57 11.56 23.83
CA SER A 32 -14.78 10.32 23.78
C SER A 32 -13.34 10.56 23.35
N GLU A 33 -13.08 11.42 22.37
CA GLU A 33 -11.71 11.73 21.92
C GLU A 33 -10.87 12.42 23.02
N ARG A 34 -11.51 13.20 23.88
CA ARG A 34 -10.85 13.84 25.03
C ARG A 34 -10.63 12.83 26.16
N VAL A 35 -11.61 11.97 26.41
CA VAL A 35 -11.53 10.89 27.41
C VAL A 35 -10.51 9.84 27.02
N ALA A 36 -10.42 9.44 25.75
CA ALA A 36 -9.45 8.45 25.27
C ALA A 36 -8.01 8.92 25.47
N ARG A 37 -7.71 10.20 25.15
CA ARG A 37 -6.40 10.80 25.41
C ARG A 37 -6.10 10.90 26.91
N PHE A 38 -7.11 11.15 27.73
CA PHE A 38 -6.97 11.25 29.18
C PHE A 38 -6.70 9.87 29.83
N LEU A 39 -7.47 8.85 29.48
CA LEU A 39 -7.35 7.47 29.99
C LEU A 39 -6.07 6.77 29.54
N GLY A 40 -5.55 7.10 28.35
CA GLY A 40 -4.29 6.55 27.83
C GLY A 40 -3.02 7.14 28.43
N THR A 41 -3.13 8.18 29.28
CA THR A 41 -1.98 8.82 29.92
C THR A 41 -1.80 8.27 31.33
N GLY A 42 -0.57 7.94 31.75
CA GLY A 42 -0.27 7.44 33.12
C GLY A 42 -0.70 8.38 34.26
N ARG A 43 -1.04 9.64 33.93
CA ARG A 43 -1.59 10.65 34.85
C ARG A 43 -2.99 10.29 35.36
N TYR A 44 -3.81 9.57 34.57
CA TYR A 44 -5.12 9.10 35.02
C TYR A 44 -4.98 8.08 36.15
N LEU A 45 -4.09 7.10 35.99
CA LEU A 45 -3.82 6.09 37.02
C LEU A 45 -3.33 6.75 38.31
N ALA A 46 -2.40 7.71 38.21
CA ALA A 46 -1.89 8.44 39.37
C ALA A 46 -3.01 9.20 40.13
N MET A 47 -3.87 9.93 39.41
CA MET A 47 -5.02 10.62 40.03
C MET A 47 -6.00 9.63 40.66
N GLN A 48 -6.32 8.53 39.99
CA GLN A 48 -7.22 7.49 40.47
C GLN A 48 -6.70 6.85 41.77
N THR A 49 -5.40 6.54 41.84
CA THR A 49 -4.76 6.00 43.05
C THR A 49 -4.86 6.99 44.22
N VAL A 50 -4.59 8.28 43.98
CA VAL A 50 -4.72 9.31 45.03
C VAL A 50 -6.16 9.41 45.54
N VAL A 51 -7.14 9.41 44.64
CA VAL A 51 -8.57 9.44 45.02
C VAL A 51 -8.94 8.25 45.89
N VAL A 52 -8.52 7.03 45.50
CA VAL A 52 -8.78 5.81 46.29
C VAL A 52 -8.16 5.90 47.69
N ILE A 53 -6.90 6.37 47.79
CA ILE A 53 -6.22 6.54 49.08
C ILE A 53 -6.97 7.56 49.95
N VAL A 54 -7.31 8.73 49.40
CA VAL A 54 -8.06 9.76 50.13
C VAL A 54 -9.41 9.22 50.59
N TRP A 55 -10.10 8.45 49.75
CA TRP A 55 -11.40 7.86 50.07
C TRP A 55 -11.31 6.86 51.23
N ILE A 56 -10.29 5.99 51.22
CA ILE A 56 -10.01 5.06 52.32
C ILE A 56 -9.72 5.84 53.60
N LEU A 57 -8.90 6.90 53.54
CA LEU A 57 -8.60 7.73 54.71
C LEU A 57 -9.86 8.39 55.29
N ILE A 58 -10.69 9.01 54.45
CA ILE A 58 -11.97 9.61 54.87
C ILE A 58 -12.85 8.57 55.55
N ASN A 59 -12.97 7.37 54.96
CA ASN A 59 -13.78 6.30 55.53
C ASN A 59 -13.27 5.89 56.93
N ILE A 60 -11.96 5.76 57.13
CA ILE A 60 -11.35 5.46 58.45
C ILE A 60 -11.64 6.57 59.47
N PHE A 61 -11.54 7.84 59.08
CA PHE A 61 -11.86 8.97 59.97
C PHE A 61 -13.36 9.05 60.31
N VAL A 62 -14.24 8.68 59.39
CA VAL A 62 -15.70 8.67 59.57
C VAL A 62 -16.16 7.46 60.39
N VAL A 63 -15.44 6.34 60.33
CA VAL A 63 -15.63 5.17 61.23
C VAL A 63 -15.40 5.54 62.69
N ALA A 64 -14.49 6.48 62.98
CA ALA A 64 -14.31 7.02 64.33
C ALA A 64 -15.57 7.74 64.86
N LEU A 65 -16.45 8.22 63.96
CA LEU A 65 -17.77 8.78 64.28
C LEU A 65 -18.90 7.72 64.31
N ARG A 66 -18.58 6.41 64.28
CA ARG A 66 -19.50 5.26 64.24
C ARG A 66 -20.43 5.18 63.01
N TRP A 67 -20.10 5.87 61.92
CA TRP A 67 -20.98 5.96 60.75
C TRP A 67 -20.88 4.76 59.76
N ASP A 68 -19.95 3.80 59.96
CA ASP A 68 -19.95 2.49 59.27
C ASP A 68 -19.03 1.46 59.99
N PRO A 69 -19.51 0.71 61.01
CA PRO A 69 -18.70 -0.31 61.71
C PRO A 69 -18.29 -1.47 60.78
N TYR A 70 -17.13 -2.09 61.03
CA TYR A 70 -16.60 -3.22 60.26
C TYR A 70 -17.67 -4.30 60.00
N PRO A 71 -17.93 -4.74 58.74
CA PRO A 71 -17.10 -4.65 57.54
C PRO A 71 -17.64 -3.64 56.50
N PHE A 72 -17.11 -2.41 56.50
CA PHE A 72 -17.36 -1.27 55.59
C PHE A 72 -18.31 -1.53 54.39
N ILE A 73 -19.61 -1.65 54.65
CA ILE A 73 -20.58 -2.11 53.64
C ILE A 73 -20.78 -1.05 52.57
N LEU A 74 -20.71 0.23 52.95
CA LEU A 74 -20.92 1.35 52.04
C LEU A 74 -19.73 1.53 51.08
N LEU A 75 -18.50 1.26 51.55
CA LEU A 75 -17.31 1.32 50.72
C LEU A 75 -17.34 0.23 49.65
N ASN A 76 -17.66 -1.00 50.05
CA ASN A 76 -17.79 -2.11 49.12
C ASN A 76 -18.93 -1.89 48.12
N LEU A 77 -20.07 -1.34 48.57
CA LEU A 77 -21.20 -1.05 47.68
C LEU A 77 -20.84 0.03 46.65
N ALA A 78 -20.14 1.09 47.08
CA ALA A 78 -19.69 2.15 46.18
C ALA A 78 -18.70 1.63 45.12
N PHE A 79 -17.71 0.83 45.52
CA PHE A 79 -16.75 0.24 44.59
C PHE A 79 -17.41 -0.76 43.63
N SER A 80 -18.33 -1.59 44.14
CA SER A 80 -19.09 -2.54 43.33
C SER A 80 -19.93 -1.81 42.27
N THR A 81 -20.57 -0.69 42.64
CA THR A 81 -21.33 0.15 41.70
C THR A 81 -20.41 0.83 40.68
N GLN A 82 -19.22 1.29 41.12
CA GLN A 82 -18.22 1.90 40.23
C GLN A 82 -17.72 0.91 39.17
N ALA A 83 -17.45 -0.33 39.56
CA ALA A 83 -17.10 -1.40 38.63
C ALA A 83 -18.26 -1.76 37.69
N ALA A 84 -19.49 -1.84 38.23
CA ALA A 84 -20.68 -2.17 37.44
C ALA A 84 -20.99 -1.14 36.35
N TYR A 85 -20.78 0.16 36.61
CA TYR A 85 -20.97 1.22 35.61
C TYR A 85 -19.79 1.34 34.64
N ALA A 86 -18.59 0.87 35.01
CA ALA A 86 -17.44 0.86 34.10
C ALA A 86 -17.64 -0.10 32.92
N ALA A 87 -18.23 -1.28 33.16
CA ALA A 87 -18.46 -2.29 32.12
C ALA A 87 -19.24 -1.78 30.87
N PRO A 88 -20.41 -1.13 31.00
CA PRO A 88 -21.13 -0.61 29.83
C PRO A 88 -20.40 0.56 29.14
N LEU A 89 -19.69 1.40 29.89
CA LEU A 89 -18.88 2.47 29.31
C LEU A 89 -17.70 1.92 28.49
N ILE A 90 -17.03 0.89 29.00
CA ILE A 90 -15.95 0.20 28.29
C ILE A 90 -16.50 -0.45 27.02
N LEU A 91 -17.65 -1.11 27.10
CA LEU A 91 -18.30 -1.74 25.94
C LEU A 91 -18.67 -0.71 24.86
N LEU A 92 -19.16 0.47 25.25
CA LEU A 92 -19.43 1.58 24.32
C LEU A 92 -18.14 2.14 23.69
N ALA A 93 -17.05 2.23 24.47
CA ALA A 93 -15.75 2.65 23.96
C ALA A 93 -15.17 1.62 22.98
N GLN A 94 -15.28 0.33 23.30
CA GLN A 94 -14.81 -0.79 22.46
C GLN A 94 -15.58 -0.86 21.14
N ASN A 95 -16.92 -0.85 21.16
CA ASN A 95 -17.73 -0.85 19.93
C ASN A 95 -17.37 0.29 18.97
N ARG A 96 -16.94 1.45 19.51
CA ARG A 96 -16.48 2.57 18.70
C ARG A 96 -15.06 2.38 18.16
N GLN A 97 -14.16 1.80 18.95
CA GLN A 97 -12.82 1.45 18.49
C GLN A 97 -12.93 0.42 17.35
N ASP A 98 -13.70 -0.64 17.53
CA ASP A 98 -13.91 -1.68 16.53
C ASP A 98 -14.49 -1.13 15.22
N ASN A 99 -15.43 -0.17 15.31
CA ASN A 99 -15.99 0.46 14.11
C ASN A 99 -14.96 1.34 13.38
N ARG A 100 -14.12 2.08 14.10
CA ARG A 100 -13.02 2.87 13.50
C ARG A 100 -11.99 1.96 12.85
N ASP A 101 -11.59 0.90 13.55
CA ASP A 101 -10.61 -0.07 13.07
C ASP A 101 -11.14 -0.79 11.82
N ARG A 102 -12.43 -1.12 11.79
CA ARG A 102 -13.07 -1.68 10.61
C ARG A 102 -13.03 -0.72 9.42
N VAL A 103 -13.39 0.55 9.59
CA VAL A 103 -13.35 1.54 8.51
C VAL A 103 -11.92 1.73 8.00
N ALA A 104 -10.94 1.82 8.92
CA ALA A 104 -9.53 1.94 8.56
C ALA A 104 -9.04 0.71 7.75
N LEU A 105 -9.45 -0.50 8.14
CA LEU A 105 -9.12 -1.73 7.42
C LEU A 105 -9.79 -1.81 6.03
N GLU A 106 -11.04 -1.35 5.91
CA GLU A 106 -11.74 -1.28 4.62
C GLU A 106 -11.07 -0.29 3.67
N GLU A 107 -10.65 0.88 4.18
CA GLU A 107 -9.91 1.88 3.42
C GLU A 107 -8.53 1.37 2.99
N ASP A 108 -7.79 0.72 3.89
CA ASP A 108 -6.48 0.13 3.59
C ASP A 108 -6.58 -0.94 2.49
N ARG A 109 -7.59 -1.82 2.57
CA ARG A 109 -7.86 -2.81 1.51
C ARG A 109 -8.19 -2.16 0.17
N SER A 110 -8.99 -1.09 0.18
CA SER A 110 -9.33 -0.35 -1.04
C SER A 110 -8.08 0.26 -1.68
N ARG A 111 -7.25 0.93 -0.87
CA ARG A 111 -5.97 1.50 -1.31
C ARG A 111 -5.03 0.43 -1.83
N ALA A 112 -4.88 -0.70 -1.15
CA ALA A 112 -4.03 -1.80 -1.60
C ALA A 112 -4.49 -2.36 -2.96
N THR A 113 -5.80 -2.44 -3.19
CA THR A 113 -6.37 -2.88 -4.47
C THR A 113 -6.07 -1.88 -5.58
N GLN A 114 -6.19 -0.58 -5.32
CA GLN A 114 -5.84 0.48 -6.27
C GLN A 114 -4.34 0.46 -6.60
N THR A 115 -3.47 0.44 -5.59
CA THR A 115 -2.01 0.37 -5.79
C THR A 115 -1.61 -0.86 -6.60
N LYS A 116 -2.26 -2.00 -6.37
CA LYS A 116 -2.02 -3.22 -7.17
C LYS A 116 -2.43 -3.00 -8.62
N ALA A 117 -3.61 -2.44 -8.88
CA ALA A 117 -4.08 -2.14 -10.23
C ALA A 117 -3.16 -1.15 -10.96
N ASP A 118 -2.72 -0.10 -10.28
CA ASP A 118 -1.78 0.90 -10.82
C ASP A 118 -0.43 0.25 -11.15
N THR A 119 0.06 -0.62 -10.29
CA THR A 119 1.32 -1.35 -10.53
C THR A 119 1.19 -2.30 -11.72
N GLU A 120 0.07 -3.03 -11.83
CA GLU A 120 -0.20 -3.89 -12.99
C GLU A 120 -0.33 -3.08 -14.29
N PHE A 121 -0.96 -1.91 -14.23
CA PHE A 121 -1.07 -0.98 -15.36
C PHE A 121 0.31 -0.49 -15.80
N LEU A 122 1.11 0.04 -14.87
CA LEU A 122 2.47 0.51 -15.14
C LEU A 122 3.37 -0.62 -15.67
N ALA A 123 3.24 -1.84 -15.16
CA ALA A 123 3.98 -2.99 -15.65
C ALA A 123 3.62 -3.34 -17.11
N ARG A 124 2.33 -3.26 -17.47
CA ARG A 124 1.87 -3.48 -18.86
C ARG A 124 2.35 -2.38 -19.79
N GLU A 125 2.25 -1.13 -19.38
CA GLU A 125 2.75 0.02 -20.13
C GLU A 125 4.27 -0.07 -20.34
N LEU A 126 5.02 -0.44 -19.29
CA LEU A 126 6.47 -0.64 -19.38
C LEU A 126 6.82 -1.80 -20.33
N ALA A 127 6.07 -2.90 -20.28
CA ALA A 127 6.27 -4.02 -21.20
C ALA A 127 6.00 -3.63 -22.65
N ALA A 128 4.92 -2.87 -22.91
CA ALA A 128 4.59 -2.35 -24.23
C ALA A 128 5.66 -1.37 -24.73
N LEU A 129 6.10 -0.44 -23.89
CA LEU A 129 7.19 0.50 -24.18
C LEU A 129 8.50 -0.24 -24.48
N ARG A 130 8.83 -1.29 -23.71
CA ARG A 130 10.03 -2.12 -23.94
C ARG A 130 10.00 -2.79 -25.31
N ILE A 131 8.84 -3.29 -25.75
CA ILE A 131 8.69 -3.91 -27.08
C ILE A 131 8.87 -2.84 -28.17
N ALA A 132 8.18 -1.72 -28.05
CA ALA A 132 8.28 -0.61 -29.02
C ALA A 132 9.71 -0.06 -29.14
N VAL A 133 10.41 0.14 -28.01
CA VAL A 133 11.82 0.55 -28.00
C VAL A 133 12.72 -0.58 -28.53
N GLY A 134 12.44 -1.83 -28.19
CA GLY A 134 13.20 -2.98 -28.69
C GLY A 134 13.16 -3.11 -30.21
N GLU A 135 12.02 -2.81 -30.84
CA GLU A 135 11.88 -2.80 -32.30
C GLU A 135 12.66 -1.64 -32.94
N VAL A 136 12.54 -0.42 -32.40
CA VAL A 136 13.19 0.79 -32.96
C VAL A 136 14.71 0.83 -32.68
N ALA A 137 15.17 0.26 -31.56
CA ALA A 137 16.58 0.24 -31.18
C ALA A 137 17.31 -1.04 -31.64
N THR A 138 16.81 -1.75 -32.64
CA THR A 138 17.52 -2.91 -33.17
C THR A 138 18.87 -2.44 -33.73
N ARG A 139 19.97 -3.13 -33.35
CA ARG A 139 21.34 -2.83 -33.83
C ARG A 139 21.39 -2.62 -35.34
N ASP A 140 20.60 -3.37 -36.09
CA ASP A 140 20.56 -3.30 -37.55
C ASP A 140 19.90 -2.01 -38.07
N TYR A 141 18.90 -1.46 -37.38
CA TYR A 141 18.30 -0.17 -37.74
C TYR A 141 19.30 0.98 -37.51
N LEU A 142 19.90 1.03 -36.32
CA LEU A 142 20.95 2.01 -35.99
C LEU A 142 22.15 1.90 -36.95
N ARG A 143 22.53 0.67 -37.31
CA ARG A 143 23.65 0.43 -38.24
C ARG A 143 23.29 0.87 -39.66
N ARG A 144 22.05 0.63 -40.10
CA ARG A 144 21.55 1.06 -41.41
C ARG A 144 21.49 2.58 -41.51
N GLU A 145 20.99 3.26 -40.48
CA GLU A 145 20.92 4.72 -40.42
C GLU A 145 22.32 5.35 -40.43
N LEU A 146 23.26 4.77 -39.67
CA LEU A 146 24.67 5.20 -39.68
C LEU A 146 25.35 4.96 -41.04
N GLU A 147 25.04 3.85 -41.72
CA GLU A 147 25.54 3.56 -43.06
C GLU A 147 24.98 4.56 -44.09
N GLU A 148 23.69 4.87 -44.00
CA GLU A 148 23.01 5.86 -44.85
C GLU A 148 23.56 7.28 -44.65
N MET A 149 23.74 7.70 -43.39
CA MET A 149 24.39 8.99 -43.09
C MET A 149 25.83 9.06 -43.62
N LYS A 150 26.57 7.96 -43.51
CA LYS A 150 27.94 7.87 -44.04
C LYS A 150 27.96 7.94 -45.56
N GLU A 151 27.03 7.29 -46.24
CA GLU A 151 26.92 7.32 -47.71
C GLU A 151 26.58 8.74 -48.21
N VAL A 152 25.68 9.44 -47.52
CA VAL A 152 25.36 10.85 -47.81
C VAL A 152 26.61 11.73 -47.64
N LEU A 153 27.39 11.52 -46.58
CA LEU A 153 28.62 12.27 -46.33
C LEU A 153 29.70 11.98 -47.39
N ASP A 154 29.90 10.73 -47.78
CA ASP A 154 30.82 10.34 -48.86
C ASP A 154 30.40 10.97 -50.20
N ARG A 155 29.10 11.06 -50.49
CA ARG A 155 28.57 11.78 -51.66
C ARG A 155 28.93 13.26 -51.64
N ILE A 156 28.79 13.90 -50.49
CA ILE A 156 29.12 15.32 -50.32
C ILE A 156 30.64 15.54 -50.44
N ASP A 157 31.46 14.68 -49.84
CA ASP A 157 32.93 14.77 -49.92
C ASP A 157 33.43 14.50 -51.35
N ALA A 158 32.84 13.54 -52.05
CA ALA A 158 33.13 13.27 -53.47
C ALA A 158 32.70 14.43 -54.39
N ALA A 159 31.59 15.11 -54.07
CA ALA A 159 31.18 16.32 -54.77
C ALA A 159 32.07 17.53 -54.44
N ALA A 160 32.68 17.56 -53.26
CA ALA A 160 33.58 18.62 -52.81
C ALA A 160 35.05 18.43 -53.23
N SER A 161 35.49 17.19 -53.52
CA SER A 161 36.89 16.85 -53.82
C SER A 161 37.03 15.92 -55.05
N PRO A 162 37.13 16.45 -56.29
CA PRO A 162 37.31 15.63 -57.50
C PRO A 162 38.71 14.96 -57.63
N ASP A 163 39.66 15.22 -56.72
CA ASP A 163 41.08 14.85 -56.87
C ASP A 163 41.57 13.69 -55.96
N ARG A 164 40.71 13.04 -55.18
CA ARG A 164 41.10 11.97 -54.20
C ARG A 164 40.69 10.54 -54.54
N ALA A 165 39.99 10.30 -55.65
CA ALA A 165 39.48 8.98 -56.03
C ALA A 165 40.59 7.91 -56.27
N HIS A 166 41.86 8.32 -56.36
CA HIS A 166 42.96 7.43 -56.71
C HIS A 166 43.59 6.67 -55.52
N ASP A 167 43.33 7.04 -54.26
CA ASP A 167 44.08 6.49 -53.11
C ASP A 167 43.36 5.35 -52.36
N ILE A 168 42.02 5.36 -52.35
CA ILE A 168 41.17 4.37 -51.65
C ILE A 168 41.23 2.95 -52.27
N ASN A 169 41.53 2.85 -53.56
CA ASN A 169 41.68 1.55 -54.24
C ASN A 169 43.04 0.88 -53.93
N LYS A 170 44.03 1.63 -53.43
CA LYS A 170 45.39 1.10 -53.16
C LYS A 170 45.47 0.42 -51.79
N THR A 171 44.80 0.97 -50.79
CA THR A 171 44.76 0.45 -49.41
C THR A 171 43.91 -0.83 -49.27
N SER A 172 42.84 -0.95 -50.04
CA SER A 172 41.95 -2.14 -50.03
C SER A 172 42.58 -3.37 -50.71
N LYS A 173 43.37 -3.19 -51.78
CA LYS A 173 44.15 -4.28 -52.41
C LYS A 173 45.30 -4.77 -51.53
N ALA A 174 45.93 -3.91 -50.74
CA ALA A 174 47.02 -4.30 -49.83
C ALA A 174 46.54 -5.17 -48.66
N ARG A 175 45.34 -4.91 -48.13
CA ARG A 175 44.78 -5.67 -46.99
C ARG A 175 44.29 -7.06 -47.40
N ARG A 176 43.80 -7.24 -48.63
CA ARG A 176 43.28 -8.52 -49.15
C ARG A 176 44.37 -9.55 -49.46
N LYS A 177 45.63 -9.12 -49.68
CA LYS A 177 46.76 -10.02 -49.97
C LYS A 177 47.37 -10.66 -48.72
N LYS A 178 47.19 -10.08 -47.51
CA LYS A 178 47.75 -10.63 -46.27
C LYS A 178 46.94 -11.76 -45.65
N THR A 179 45.67 -11.91 -45.98
CA THR A 179 44.78 -12.89 -45.33
C THR A 179 44.75 -14.27 -46.01
N SER A 180 45.49 -14.46 -47.12
CA SER A 180 45.49 -15.71 -47.89
C SER A 180 46.58 -16.73 -47.48
N GLY A 181 47.39 -16.44 -46.45
CA GLY A 181 48.59 -17.24 -46.12
C GLY A 181 48.52 -18.14 -44.90
N GLN A 182 47.41 -18.20 -44.14
CA GLN A 182 47.38 -18.94 -42.87
C GLN A 182 46.24 -19.96 -42.83
N LYS A 183 46.53 -21.18 -43.31
CA LYS A 183 45.80 -22.41 -42.99
C LYS A 183 46.81 -23.40 -42.39
N GLN A 184 46.62 -23.83 -41.13
CA GLN A 184 46.84 -25.20 -40.66
C GLN A 184 46.57 -25.36 -39.14
N GLY A 185 45.87 -26.45 -38.80
CA GLY A 185 45.59 -27.00 -37.44
C GLY A 185 44.24 -26.52 -36.88
N GLY A 186 43.21 -27.33 -36.63
CA GLY A 186 43.12 -28.77 -36.30
C GLY A 186 42.49 -28.90 -34.90
N ASP A 187 41.28 -29.49 -34.83
CA ASP A 187 40.27 -29.61 -33.73
C ASP A 187 40.76 -30.26 -32.40
N PRO A 188 39.96 -30.52 -31.31
CA PRO A 188 38.51 -30.36 -31.05
C PRO A 188 38.06 -29.82 -29.65
N ILE A 189 36.75 -29.64 -29.47
CA ILE A 189 36.00 -29.31 -28.22
C ILE A 189 35.96 -30.51 -27.25
N PRO A 190 36.13 -30.35 -25.91
CA PRO A 190 35.03 -30.57 -24.93
C PRO A 190 35.23 -29.86 -23.55
N PRO A 191 34.43 -30.15 -22.49
CA PRO A 191 33.00 -29.89 -22.30
C PRO A 191 32.73 -28.88 -21.15
N GLN A 192 31.48 -28.42 -21.03
CA GLN A 192 31.00 -27.56 -19.95
C GLN A 192 31.01 -28.26 -18.57
N PRO A 193 31.33 -27.56 -17.47
CA PRO A 193 31.01 -28.04 -16.14
C PRO A 193 29.60 -27.59 -15.72
N THR A 194 28.75 -28.59 -15.46
CA THR A 194 27.54 -28.49 -14.65
C THR A 194 27.88 -28.36 -13.17
N ASP A 195 27.17 -27.44 -12.50
CA ASP A 195 26.67 -27.51 -11.10
C ASP A 195 27.65 -27.27 -9.93
N PRO A 196 27.15 -26.93 -8.72
CA PRO A 196 25.76 -26.98 -8.20
C PRO A 196 25.03 -25.63 -8.00
#